data_AF-A0ABD0N3Q2-F1
#
_entry.id   AF-A0ABD0N3Q2-F1
#
_cell.length_a   1.000
_cell.length_b   1.000
_cell.length_c   1.000
_cell.angle_alpha   90.00
_cell.angle_beta   90.00
_cell.angle_gamma   90.00
#
_symmetry.space_group_name_H-M   'P 1'
#
loop_
_entity.id
_entity.type
_entity.pdbx_description
1 polymer ?
#
loop_
_entity_poly.entity_id
_entity_poly.type
_entity_poly.pdbx_seq_one_letter_code
_entity_poly.pdbx_strand_id
1 'polypeptide(L)' 'FRMADATMAEFGSAASFLRKSEKERLEAQTRPFDMKKECFVPDPEVEYVKASITSRDGDKVT' A
#
# COMPACT_ATOMS: atom_id res chain seq x y z
N PHE A 1 5.61 -7.88 -20.89
CA PHE A 1 5.47 -6.92 -19.78
C PHE A 1 5.66 -5.47 -20.26
N ARG A 2 4.94 -5.02 -21.31
CA ARG A 2 5.09 -3.66 -21.87
C ARG A 2 3.74 -3.05 -22.28
N MET A 3 2.65 -3.61 -21.75
CA MET A 3 1.29 -3.40 -22.27
C MET A 3 0.48 -2.40 -21.42
N ALA A 4 0.70 -2.28 -20.11
CA ALA A 4 -0.20 -1.45 -19.29
C ALA A 4 0.16 0.03 -19.34
N ASP A 5 1.46 0.40 -19.40
CA ASP A 5 1.84 1.81 -19.62
C ASP A 5 1.50 2.26 -21.06
N ALA A 6 1.57 1.37 -22.04
CA ALA A 6 1.20 1.67 -23.43
C ALA A 6 -0.29 2.04 -23.59
N THR A 7 -1.18 1.41 -22.81
CA THR A 7 -2.61 1.80 -22.76
C THR A 7 -2.87 3.15 -22.09
N MET A 8 -1.93 3.64 -21.27
CA MET A 8 -2.07 4.92 -20.57
C MET A 8 -1.50 6.10 -21.37
N ALA A 9 -0.82 5.84 -22.49
CA ALA A 9 -0.24 6.88 -23.36
C ALA A 9 -1.30 7.81 -23.96
N GLU A 10 -2.51 7.31 -24.23
CA GLU A 10 -3.63 8.11 -24.78
C GLU A 10 -4.14 9.17 -23.80
N PHE A 11 -3.93 8.96 -22.49
CA PHE A 11 -4.35 9.88 -21.43
C PHE A 11 -3.32 10.97 -21.13
N GLY A 12 -2.14 10.94 -21.78
CA GLY A 12 -1.13 12.00 -21.70
C GLY A 12 -0.80 12.41 -20.26
N SER A 13 -0.92 13.71 -19.96
CA SER A 13 -0.64 14.28 -18.63
C SER A 13 -1.64 13.87 -17.54
N ALA A 14 -2.85 13.41 -17.91
CA ALA A 14 -3.85 12.94 -16.96
C ALA A 14 -3.59 11.49 -16.51
N ALA A 15 -2.79 10.73 -17.26
CA ALA A 15 -2.51 9.32 -17.01
C ALA A 15 -2.06 9.06 -15.56
N SER A 16 -1.14 9.86 -15.02
CA SER A 16 -0.60 9.70 -13.66
C SER A 16 -1.61 9.90 -12.54
N PHE A 17 -2.70 10.65 -12.80
CA PHE A 17 -3.80 10.84 -11.85
C PHE A 17 -4.82 9.71 -11.94
N LEU A 18 -4.97 9.08 -13.11
CA LEU A 18 -5.88 7.97 -13.36
C LEU A 18 -5.27 6.62 -12.94
N ARG A 19 -3.96 6.45 -13.14
CA ARG A 19 -3.26 5.21 -12.84
C ARG A 19 -1.79 5.46 -12.53
N LYS A 20 -1.29 4.80 -11.49
CA LYS A 20 0.15 4.70 -11.23
C LYS A 20 0.83 3.88 -12.31
N SER A 21 2.07 4.24 -12.62
CA SER A 21 2.89 3.57 -13.64
C SER A 21 3.11 2.08 -13.30
N GLU A 22 3.45 1.24 -14.29
CA GLU A 22 3.75 -0.18 -14.02
C GLU A 22 4.90 -0.34 -13.02
N LYS A 23 5.90 0.56 -13.06
CA LYS A 23 7.01 0.57 -12.11
C LYS A 23 6.55 0.83 -10.68
N GLU A 24 5.78 1.89 -10.43
CA GLU A 24 5.28 2.21 -9.09
C GLU A 24 4.35 1.11 -8.56
N ARG A 25 3.53 0.51 -9.44
CA ARG A 25 2.67 -0.61 -9.08
C ARG A 25 3.48 -1.85 -8.70
N LEU A 26 4.54 -2.15 -9.45
CA LEU A 26 5.43 -3.28 -9.15
C LEU A 26 6.13 -3.07 -7.81
N GLU A 27 6.74 -1.91 -7.60
CA GLU A 27 7.41 -1.56 -6.33
C GLU A 27 6.44 -1.64 -5.13
N ALA A 28 5.19 -1.17 -5.29
CA ALA A 28 4.18 -1.26 -4.25
C ALA A 28 3.71 -2.70 -3.95
N GLN A 29 3.77 -3.60 -4.95
CA GLN A 29 3.40 -5.01 -4.78
C GLN A 29 4.55 -5.86 -4.26
N THR A 30 5.79 -5.55 -4.63
CA THR A 30 6.99 -6.30 -4.21
C THR A 30 7.58 -5.80 -2.90
N ARG A 31 7.03 -4.72 -2.32
CA ARG A 31 7.48 -4.23 -1.02
C ARG A 31 7.31 -5.33 0.04
N PRO A 32 8.25 -5.46 0.98
CA PRO A 32 8.12 -6.43 2.06
C PRO A 32 6.87 -6.12 2.88
N PHE A 33 6.02 -7.14 3.03
CA PHE A 33 4.77 -7.05 3.80
C PHE A 33 4.66 -8.29 4.69
N ASP A 34 4.67 -8.08 6.00
CA ASP A 34 4.47 -9.14 6.97
C ASP A 34 3.02 -9.11 7.47
N MET A 35 2.21 -10.05 6.98
CA MET A 35 0.80 -10.17 7.33
C MET A 35 0.55 -10.35 8.84
N LYS A 36 1.52 -10.87 9.60
CA LYS A 36 1.37 -11.07 11.05
C LYS A 36 1.73 -9.83 11.85
N LYS A 37 2.42 -8.87 11.25
CA LYS A 37 2.86 -7.64 11.92
C LYS A 37 2.12 -6.41 11.45
N GLU A 38 1.82 -6.27 10.16
CA GLU A 38 1.08 -5.10 9.67
C GLU A 38 -0.41 -5.25 9.98
N CYS A 39 -0.93 -4.37 10.84
CA CYS A 39 -2.33 -4.33 11.24
C CYS A 39 -2.86 -2.89 11.24
N PHE A 40 -4.19 -2.76 11.27
CA PHE A 40 -4.84 -1.47 11.50
C PHE A 40 -5.34 -1.43 12.94
N VAL A 41 -4.99 -0.38 13.67
CA VAL A 41 -5.43 -0.15 15.05
C VAL A 41 -6.31 1.09 15.10
N PRO A 42 -7.35 1.10 15.94
CA PRO A 42 -8.20 2.27 16.10
C PRO A 42 -7.41 3.41 16.75
N ASP A 43 -7.55 4.62 16.21
CA ASP A 43 -6.93 5.84 16.72
C ASP A 43 -8.02 6.87 17.06
N PRO A 44 -7.93 7.58 18.20
CA PRO A 44 -8.98 8.50 18.64
C PRO A 44 -9.17 9.72 17.74
N GLU A 45 -8.18 10.12 16.94
CA GLU A 45 -8.24 11.31 16.09
C GLU A 45 -8.45 10.98 14.60
N VAL A 46 -7.86 9.88 14.13
CA VAL A 46 -7.85 9.51 12.69
C VAL A 46 -8.65 8.24 12.38
N GLU A 47 -9.44 7.76 13.35
CA GLU A 47 -10.23 6.52 13.35
C GLU A 47 -9.40 5.23 13.24
N TYR A 48 -8.55 5.08 12.22
CA TYR A 48 -7.70 3.90 12.01
C TYR A 48 -6.34 4.28 11.45
N VAL A 49 -5.28 3.77 12.08
CA VAL A 49 -3.91 3.95 11.62
C VAL A 49 -3.24 2.61 11.31
N LYS A 50 -2.34 2.63 10.34
CA LYS A 50 -1.47 1.48 10.03
C LYS A 50 -0.41 1.38 11.12
N ALA A 51 -0.32 0.23 11.78
CA ALA A 51 0.66 -0.05 12.81
C ALA A 51 1.37 -1.39 12.52
N SER A 52 2.57 -1.54 13.08
CA SER A 52 3.33 -2.78 13.06
C SER A 52 3.39 -3.36 14.48
N ILE A 53 2.98 -4.61 14.67
CA ILE A 53 3.07 -5.31 15.94
C ILE A 53 4.55 -5.48 16.33
N THR A 54 4.93 -4.93 17.47
CA THR A 54 6.24 -5.03 18.11
C THR A 54 6.31 -6.15 19.15
N SER A 55 5.25 -6.37 19.93
CA SER A 55 5.15 -7.46 20.90
C SER A 55 3.72 -7.97 21.09
N ARG A 56 3.58 -9.19 21.60
CA ARG A 56 2.29 -9.76 21.99
C ARG A 56 2.42 -10.38 23.37
N ASP A 57 1.79 -9.75 24.36
CA ASP A 57 1.74 -10.19 25.75
C ASP A 57 0.33 -10.70 26.06
N GLY A 58 0.11 -11.98 25.75
CA GLY A 58 -1.20 -12.63 25.87
C GLY A 58 -2.23 -12.00 24.92
N ASP A 59 -3.29 -11.42 25.49
CA ASP A 59 -4.37 -10.75 24.75
C ASP A 59 -4.04 -9.29 24.37
N LYS A 60 -2.88 -8.77 24.79
CA LYS A 60 -2.43 -7.41 24.50
C LYS A 60 -1.36 -7.41 23.42
N VAL A 61 -1.52 -6.50 22.46
CA VAL A 61 -0.62 -6.33 21.32
C VAL A 61 -0.05 -4.92 21.40
N THR A 62 1.28 -4.81 21.30
CA THR A 62 2.03 -3.56 21.25
C THR A 62 2.79 -3.49 19.94
#